data_AF-L7WDZ2-F1
#
_entry.id   AF-L7WDZ2-F1
#
_cell.length_a   1.000
_cell.length_b   1.000
_cell.length_c   1.000
_cell.angle_alpha   90.00
_cell.angle_beta   90.00
_cell.angle_gamma   90.00
#
_symmetry.space_group_name_H-M   'P 1'
#
loop_
_entity.id
_entity.type
_entity.pdbx_description
1 polymer ?
#
loop_
_entity_poly.entity_id
_entity_poly.type
_entity_poly.pdbx_seq_one_letter_code
_entity_poly.pdbx_strand_id
1 'polypeptide(L)'
;MSESISYFNVKTPNNPLEESIKSYKVIVETPYTLTVEELNKQSLAEFEVEKANFAQVLKDSKAEFEERLAGHDEDVAKAEARYDKEMKNFKALTLFERLSLTEQGKKPQLKVPSKPTYVEPREPVYMQPNLDDHLIFDNQVLADNVELMGYEKGSDLLIVINISKMVFQDNGGQTFYAQPTNLKVMKGATVIDEKNFDEEFQFLTSSNSNTINLERYEKNNVNKIMNHISNYINEEFGFIPVQSSITIEFPKNKKRKYDILENAKIKAISAYRKLKKDVSGETRQRAIDELIAVREIWKSELAKIDYANKKALMNKEVAVMIFYNLLQVDISLKDKVQAEETLALLQERRIDLDLNNGEKSAFTRLEEQVYKL
;
A
#
# COMPACT_ATOMS: atom_id res chain seq x y z
N MET A 1 13.66 -40.26 -2.11
CA MET A 1 13.95 -39.12 -1.22
C MET A 1 13.36 -37.89 -1.88
N SER A 2 13.09 -36.83 -1.13
CA SER A 2 12.52 -35.60 -1.68
C SER A 2 13.20 -34.37 -1.09
N GLU A 3 13.26 -33.30 -1.87
CA GLU A 3 13.73 -31.99 -1.43
C GLU A 3 12.72 -30.93 -1.88
N SER A 4 12.22 -30.15 -0.93
CA SER A 4 11.25 -29.08 -1.20
C SER A 4 11.94 -27.72 -1.19
N ILE A 5 11.65 -26.89 -2.19
CA ILE A 5 12.26 -25.56 -2.37
C ILE A 5 11.18 -24.54 -2.62
N SER A 6 11.33 -23.38 -1.96
CA SER A 6 10.57 -22.18 -2.27
C SER A 6 11.24 -21.37 -3.38
N TYR A 7 10.43 -20.84 -4.28
CA TYR A 7 10.85 -19.98 -5.38
C TYR A 7 9.76 -18.95 -5.68
N PHE A 8 10.05 -17.98 -6.55
CA PHE A 8 9.06 -17.02 -7.01
C PHE A 8 8.71 -17.29 -8.46
N ASN A 9 7.48 -17.74 -8.69
CA ASN A 9 6.88 -17.74 -10.02
C ASN A 9 6.45 -16.31 -10.40
N VAL A 10 6.02 -16.11 -11.63
CA VAL A 10 5.56 -14.81 -12.14
C VAL A 10 4.12 -14.94 -12.59
N LYS A 11 3.26 -14.05 -12.07
CA LYS A 11 1.95 -13.80 -12.65
C LYS A 11 2.16 -12.97 -13.91
N THR A 12 1.64 -13.47 -15.03
CA THR A 12 1.69 -12.75 -16.30
C THR A 12 0.78 -11.52 -16.22
N PRO A 13 1.19 -10.39 -16.80
CA PRO A 13 0.36 -9.19 -16.89
C PRO A 13 -0.93 -9.47 -17.66
N ASN A 14 -1.99 -8.71 -17.35
CA ASN A 14 -3.26 -8.79 -18.09
C ASN A 14 -3.07 -8.36 -19.55
N ASN A 15 -2.26 -7.33 -19.77
CA ASN A 15 -1.95 -6.72 -21.06
C ASN A 15 -0.43 -6.69 -21.26
N PRO A 16 0.21 -7.81 -21.67
CA PRO A 16 1.65 -7.87 -21.81
C PRO A 16 2.18 -6.84 -22.83
N LEU A 17 3.24 -6.14 -22.44
CA LEU A 17 3.95 -5.22 -23.33
C LEU A 17 4.75 -5.99 -24.39
N GLU A 18 5.02 -5.32 -25.52
CA GLU A 18 5.84 -5.89 -26.60
C GLU A 18 7.25 -6.27 -26.12
N GLU A 19 7.81 -7.36 -26.64
CA GLU A 19 9.17 -7.86 -26.29
C GLU A 19 10.30 -6.85 -26.52
N SER A 20 10.07 -5.85 -27.37
CA SER A 20 11.02 -4.76 -27.63
C SER A 20 11.19 -3.81 -26.45
N ILE A 21 10.23 -3.75 -25.52
CA ILE A 21 10.27 -2.90 -24.35
C ILE A 21 11.00 -3.64 -23.23
N LYS A 22 12.15 -3.11 -22.81
CA LYS A 22 12.93 -3.68 -21.69
C LYS A 22 13.06 -2.73 -20.52
N SER A 23 12.86 -1.44 -20.79
CA SER A 23 13.06 -0.40 -19.81
C SER A 23 11.91 0.61 -19.74
N TYR A 24 11.77 1.29 -18.61
CA TYR A 24 10.72 2.28 -18.39
C TYR A 24 11.23 3.53 -17.67
N LYS A 25 10.56 4.65 -17.91
CA LYS A 25 10.73 5.92 -17.21
C LYS A 25 9.41 6.36 -16.62
N VAL A 26 9.42 6.81 -15.38
CA VAL A 26 8.26 7.44 -14.73
C VAL A 26 8.48 8.93 -14.65
N ILE A 27 7.45 9.70 -14.98
CA ILE A 27 7.37 11.15 -14.76
C ILE A 27 6.10 11.40 -13.95
N VAL A 28 6.26 12.06 -12.80
CA VAL A 28 5.15 12.48 -11.97
C VAL A 28 5.09 14.01 -12.01
N GLU A 29 3.93 14.55 -12.34
CA GLU A 29 3.64 15.98 -12.31
C GLU A 29 2.60 16.25 -11.22
N THR A 30 2.98 17.07 -10.24
CA THR A 30 2.09 17.56 -9.20
C THR A 30 2.03 19.09 -9.25
N PRO A 31 0.91 19.72 -8.85
CA PRO A 31 0.74 21.17 -8.90
C PRO A 31 1.42 21.89 -7.71
N TYR A 32 2.07 21.16 -6.80
CA TYR A 32 2.64 21.70 -5.58
C TYR A 32 4.09 22.09 -5.80
N THR A 33 4.42 23.33 -5.47
CA THR A 33 5.77 23.89 -5.65
C THR A 33 6.45 24.25 -4.32
N LEU A 34 5.77 24.04 -3.19
CA LEU A 34 6.30 24.44 -1.89
C LEU A 34 7.47 23.55 -1.49
N THR A 35 8.60 24.16 -1.20
CA THR A 35 9.80 23.46 -0.73
C THR A 35 9.98 23.58 0.79
N VAL A 36 10.71 22.62 1.37
CA VAL A 36 11.05 22.63 2.81
C VAL A 36 11.81 23.91 3.19
N GLU A 37 12.69 24.40 2.32
CA GLU A 37 13.51 25.59 2.56
C GLU A 37 12.65 26.86 2.63
N GLU A 38 11.70 27.00 1.70
CA GLU A 38 10.79 28.16 1.66
C GLU A 38 9.88 28.19 2.88
N LEU A 39 9.35 27.04 3.29
CA LEU A 39 8.50 26.93 4.49
C LEU A 39 9.26 27.34 5.75
N ASN A 40 10.48 26.83 5.93
CA ASN A 40 11.32 27.20 7.07
C ASN A 40 11.65 28.70 7.09
N LYS A 41 11.91 29.28 5.91
CA LYS A 41 12.17 30.72 5.78
C LYS A 41 10.94 31.56 6.11
N GLN A 42 9.75 31.14 5.68
CA GLN A 42 8.48 31.81 6.01
C GLN A 42 8.20 31.74 7.51
N SER A 43 8.31 30.56 8.12
CA SER A 43 8.08 30.39 9.57
C SER A 43 9.03 31.22 10.43
N LEU A 44 10.31 31.31 10.04
CA LEU A 44 11.27 32.20 10.71
C LEU A 44 10.91 33.67 10.55
N ALA A 45 10.45 34.09 9.36
CA ALA A 45 10.03 35.47 9.13
C ALA A 45 8.80 35.84 9.96
N GLU A 46 7.81 34.95 10.05
CA GLU A 46 6.62 35.12 10.90
C GLU A 46 7.00 35.23 12.38
N PHE A 47 7.92 34.39 12.86
CA PHE A 47 8.42 34.46 14.23
C PHE A 47 9.14 35.78 14.54
N GLU A 48 9.96 36.31 13.63
CA GLU A 48 10.62 37.60 13.81
C GLU A 48 9.60 38.76 13.83
N VAL A 49 8.53 38.68 13.02
CA VAL A 49 7.42 39.65 13.06
C VAL A 49 6.66 39.56 14.39
N GLU A 50 6.36 38.36 14.87
CA GLU A 50 5.67 38.15 16.15
C GLU A 50 6.50 38.68 17.32
N LYS A 51 7.80 38.40 17.33
CA LYS A 51 8.75 38.90 18.31
C LYS A 51 8.85 40.43 18.29
N ALA A 52 8.85 41.05 17.11
CA ALA A 52 8.85 42.51 16.97
C ALA A 52 7.53 43.12 17.50
N ASN A 53 6.40 42.45 17.27
CA ASN A 53 5.07 42.90 17.72
C ASN A 53 4.79 42.60 19.20
N PHE A 54 5.54 41.72 19.85
CA PHE A 54 5.31 41.32 21.24
C PHE A 54 5.31 42.50 22.22
N ALA A 55 6.18 43.49 22.03
CA ALA A 55 6.21 44.70 22.85
C ALA A 55 4.89 45.49 22.76
N GLN A 56 4.26 45.51 21.59
CA GLN A 56 2.97 46.16 21.36
C GLN A 56 1.83 45.34 21.99
N VAL A 57 1.85 44.01 21.84
CA VAL A 57 0.87 43.10 22.48
C VAL A 57 0.90 43.22 24.01
N LEU A 58 2.08 43.33 24.63
CA LEU A 58 2.20 43.57 26.07
C LEU A 58 1.59 44.91 26.50
N LYS A 59 1.77 45.95 25.69
CA LYS A 59 1.21 47.28 25.96
C LYS A 59 -0.31 47.27 25.85
N ASP A 60 -0.85 46.65 24.80
CA ASP A 60 -2.28 46.56 24.55
C ASP A 60 -2.98 45.68 25.60
N SER A 61 -2.37 44.55 25.99
CA SER A 61 -2.87 43.68 27.05
C SER A 61 -2.94 44.40 28.42
N LYS A 62 -1.93 45.21 28.75
CA LYS A 62 -1.94 46.03 29.97
C LYS A 62 -3.02 47.11 29.92
N ALA A 63 -3.18 47.79 28.78
CA ALA A 63 -4.21 48.80 28.60
C ALA A 63 -5.63 48.21 28.72
N GLU A 64 -5.91 47.06 28.09
CA GLU A 64 -7.20 46.37 28.21
C GLU A 64 -7.46 45.93 29.67
N PHE A 65 -6.43 45.47 30.38
CA PHE A 65 -6.56 45.11 31.79
C PHE A 65 -6.87 46.32 32.68
N GLU A 66 -6.20 47.44 32.47
CA GLU A 66 -6.46 48.69 33.21
C GLU A 66 -7.86 49.22 32.94
N GLU A 67 -8.32 49.18 31.69
CA GLU A 67 -9.69 49.54 31.32
C GLU A 67 -10.72 48.64 32.01
N ARG A 68 -10.51 47.32 32.01
CA ARG A 68 -11.38 46.36 32.71
C ARG A 68 -11.37 46.55 34.22
N LEU A 69 -10.23 46.91 34.81
CA LEU A 69 -10.13 47.18 36.24
C LEU A 69 -10.90 48.46 36.61
N ALA A 70 -10.80 49.51 35.78
CA ALA A 70 -11.53 50.76 35.99
C ALA A 70 -13.05 50.58 35.81
N GLY A 71 -13.49 49.73 34.87
CA GLY A 71 -14.91 49.42 34.66
C GLY A 71 -15.51 48.45 35.69
N HIS A 72 -14.67 47.72 36.46
CA HIS A 72 -15.13 46.69 37.39
C HIS A 72 -16.04 47.23 38.48
N ASP A 73 -15.70 48.37 39.08
CA ASP A 73 -16.51 48.98 40.14
C ASP A 73 -17.90 49.39 39.62
N GLU A 74 -17.98 49.89 38.39
CA GLU A 74 -19.25 50.25 37.73
C GLU A 74 -20.09 49.00 37.42
N ASP A 75 -19.45 47.91 36.99
CA ASP A 75 -20.13 46.64 36.71
C ASP A 75 -20.63 45.95 38.00
N VAL A 76 -19.89 46.06 39.10
CA VAL A 76 -20.35 45.62 40.44
C VAL A 76 -21.58 46.43 40.86
N ALA A 77 -21.54 47.75 40.74
CA ALA A 77 -22.68 48.61 41.08
C ALA A 77 -23.91 48.31 40.21
N LYS A 78 -23.74 48.04 38.92
CA LYS A 78 -24.81 47.60 38.02
C LYS A 78 -25.39 46.24 38.43
N ALA A 79 -24.53 45.29 38.82
CA ALA A 79 -24.96 43.97 39.29
C ALA A 79 -25.75 44.05 40.60
N GLU A 80 -25.31 44.88 41.55
CA GLU A 80 -26.01 45.15 42.80
C GLU A 80 -27.36 45.83 42.56
N ALA A 81 -27.41 46.88 41.73
CA ALA A 81 -28.65 47.57 41.39
C ALA A 81 -29.67 46.65 40.69
N ARG A 82 -29.19 45.76 39.81
CA ARG A 82 -30.03 44.74 39.16
C ARG A 82 -30.58 43.75 40.18
N TYR A 83 -29.72 43.23 41.06
CA TYR A 83 -30.14 42.31 42.12
C TYR A 83 -31.18 42.95 43.06
N ASP A 84 -30.98 44.20 43.46
CA ASP A 84 -31.94 44.91 44.31
C ASP A 84 -33.31 45.07 43.64
N LYS A 85 -33.34 45.35 42.34
CA LYS A 85 -34.56 45.42 41.55
C LYS A 85 -35.24 44.05 41.43
N GLU A 86 -34.47 43.01 41.12
CA GLU A 86 -34.97 41.62 41.03
C GLU A 86 -35.49 41.13 42.39
N MET A 87 -34.83 41.47 43.49
CA MET A 87 -35.23 41.13 44.85
C MET A 87 -36.49 41.90 45.29
N LYS A 88 -36.63 43.17 44.92
CA LYS A 88 -37.87 43.95 45.14
C LYS A 88 -39.06 43.32 44.41
N ASN A 89 -38.88 42.97 43.13
CA ASN A 89 -39.90 42.27 42.34
C ASN A 89 -40.25 40.90 42.94
N PHE A 90 -39.24 40.13 43.35
CA PHE A 90 -39.45 38.84 44.00
C PHE A 90 -40.22 38.95 45.33
N LYS A 91 -39.94 39.97 46.15
CA LYS A 91 -40.66 40.23 47.40
C LYS A 91 -42.11 40.69 47.18
N ALA A 92 -42.42 41.31 46.05
CA ALA A 92 -43.77 41.75 45.69
C ALA A 92 -44.68 40.61 45.19
N LEU A 93 -44.13 39.44 44.86
CA LEU A 93 -44.90 38.26 44.45
C LEU A 93 -45.70 37.63 45.61
N THR A 94 -46.78 36.93 45.28
CA THR A 94 -47.61 36.24 46.28
C THR A 94 -46.82 35.13 46.99
N LEU A 95 -47.31 34.68 48.15
CA LEU A 95 -46.63 33.65 48.95
C LEU A 95 -46.45 32.33 48.17
N PHE A 96 -47.47 31.95 47.39
CA PHE A 96 -47.44 30.73 46.56
C PHE A 96 -46.40 30.84 45.44
N GLU A 97 -46.35 31.95 44.72
CA GLU A 97 -45.38 32.19 43.64
C GLU A 97 -43.94 32.24 44.16
N ARG A 98 -43.70 32.84 45.34
CA ARG A 98 -42.37 32.84 45.97
C ARG A 98 -41.90 31.46 46.37
N LEU A 99 -42.79 30.62 46.92
CA LEU A 99 -42.46 29.24 47.29
C LEU A 99 -42.14 28.41 46.05
N SER A 100 -42.97 28.48 44.99
CA SER A 100 -42.72 27.78 43.73
C SER A 100 -41.40 28.18 43.07
N LEU A 101 -41.06 29.49 43.06
CA LEU A 101 -39.78 29.96 42.52
C LEU A 101 -38.58 29.57 43.39
N THR A 102 -38.75 29.47 44.71
CA THR A 102 -37.69 29.04 45.63
C THR A 102 -37.41 27.55 45.49
N GLU A 103 -38.44 26.71 45.38
CA GLU A 103 -38.29 25.26 45.14
C GLU A 103 -37.66 24.95 43.78
N GLN A 104 -37.92 25.78 42.75
CA GLN A 104 -37.24 25.70 41.46
C GLN A 104 -35.81 26.25 41.46
N GLY A 105 -35.29 26.72 42.60
CA GLY A 105 -33.96 27.32 42.72
C GLY A 105 -33.82 28.68 42.03
N LYS A 106 -34.93 29.33 41.65
CA LYS A 106 -34.99 30.61 40.92
C LYS A 106 -35.07 31.84 41.83
N LYS A 107 -34.71 31.69 43.10
CA LYS A 107 -34.56 32.83 44.00
C LYS A 107 -33.45 33.74 43.48
N PRO A 108 -33.66 35.08 43.35
CA PRO A 108 -32.61 35.99 42.93
C PRO A 108 -31.38 35.84 43.84
N GLN A 109 -30.21 35.76 43.23
CA GLN A 109 -28.92 35.67 43.91
C GLN A 109 -28.02 36.77 43.38
N LEU A 110 -27.30 37.46 44.27
CA LEU A 110 -26.32 38.46 43.87
C LEU A 110 -25.14 37.75 43.22
N LYS A 111 -24.95 37.97 41.92
CA LYS A 111 -23.78 37.50 41.17
C LYS A 111 -22.99 38.72 40.74
N VAL A 112 -21.95 39.04 41.51
CA VAL A 112 -21.01 40.10 41.16
C VAL A 112 -19.92 39.55 40.22
N PRO A 113 -19.47 40.33 39.23
CA PRO A 113 -18.32 39.97 38.42
C PRO A 113 -17.07 39.86 39.31
N SER A 114 -16.28 38.80 39.11
CA SER A 114 -15.00 38.65 39.80
C SER A 114 -14.03 39.76 39.40
N LYS A 115 -13.21 40.23 40.34
CA LYS A 115 -12.16 41.19 40.03
C LYS A 115 -11.23 40.65 38.93
N PRO A 116 -10.93 41.42 37.87
CA PRO A 116 -9.99 40.99 36.84
C PRO A 116 -8.62 40.66 37.42
N THR A 117 -8.00 39.57 36.93
CA THR A 117 -6.61 39.20 37.24
C THR A 117 -5.78 39.33 35.98
N TYR A 118 -4.65 40.06 36.04
CA TYR A 118 -3.76 40.20 34.91
C TYR A 118 -2.97 38.90 34.70
N VAL A 119 -2.99 38.39 33.48
CA VAL A 119 -2.16 37.28 33.04
C VAL A 119 -1.29 37.81 31.91
N GLU A 120 0.01 37.86 32.15
CA GLU A 120 0.94 38.36 31.15
C GLU A 120 0.99 37.42 29.93
N PRO A 121 0.85 37.96 28.70
CA PRO A 121 1.10 37.21 27.48
C PRO A 121 2.50 36.59 27.51
N ARG A 122 2.60 35.32 27.11
CA ARG A 122 3.88 34.62 27.07
C ARG A 122 4.74 35.13 25.93
N GLU A 123 6.05 35.15 26.14
CA GLU A 123 7.01 35.45 25.08
C GLU A 123 6.85 34.44 23.92
N PRO A 124 6.89 34.89 22.65
CA PRO A 124 6.87 34.02 21.50
C PRO A 124 8.07 33.06 21.54
N VAL A 125 7.80 31.77 21.33
CA VAL A 125 8.84 30.74 21.21
C VAL A 125 8.79 30.19 19.80
N TYR A 126 9.93 30.19 19.11
CA TYR A 126 10.02 29.58 17.78
C TYR A 126 9.74 28.09 17.87
N MET A 127 8.73 27.64 17.14
CA MET A 127 8.43 26.23 16.93
C MET A 127 8.66 25.94 15.46
N GLN A 128 9.47 24.93 15.17
CA GLN A 128 9.65 24.49 13.79
C GLN A 128 8.30 24.00 13.22
N PRO A 129 7.96 24.38 11.98
CA PRO A 129 6.71 23.96 11.37
C PRO A 129 6.71 22.44 11.18
N ASN A 130 5.55 21.82 11.40
CA ASN A 130 5.40 20.40 11.16
C ASN A 130 5.26 20.13 9.66
N LEU A 131 6.30 19.52 9.05
CA LEU A 131 6.34 19.24 7.60
C LEU A 131 5.20 18.31 7.14
N ASP A 132 4.57 17.57 8.04
CA ASP A 132 3.42 16.72 7.72
C ASP A 132 2.11 17.46 7.55
N ASP A 133 2.03 18.67 8.07
CA ASP A 133 0.86 19.53 7.90
C ASP A 133 0.93 20.37 6.61
N HIS A 134 1.97 20.17 5.78
CA HIS A 134 2.21 20.91 4.55
C HIS A 134 2.29 20.04 3.30
N LEU A 135 1.83 20.59 2.17
CA LEU A 135 1.86 19.98 0.83
C LEU A 135 3.24 20.08 0.16
N ILE A 136 4.21 19.37 0.72
CA ILE A 136 5.56 19.28 0.18
C ILE A 136 5.71 17.92 -0.51
N PHE A 137 5.96 17.95 -1.82
CA PHE A 137 6.22 16.77 -2.63
C PHE A 137 7.48 16.94 -3.45
N ASP A 138 8.26 15.87 -3.54
CA ASP A 138 9.34 15.75 -4.51
C ASP A 138 8.87 14.82 -5.63
N ASN A 139 8.64 15.40 -6.81
CA ASN A 139 8.20 14.66 -7.99
C ASN A 139 9.18 13.55 -8.41
N GLN A 140 10.49 13.71 -8.13
CA GLN A 140 11.48 12.67 -8.41
C GLN A 140 11.33 11.51 -7.45
N VAL A 141 11.15 11.79 -6.15
CA VAL A 141 10.91 10.74 -5.14
C VAL A 141 9.59 10.00 -5.41
N LEU A 142 8.54 10.72 -5.80
CA LEU A 142 7.26 10.10 -6.19
C LEU A 142 7.43 9.19 -7.41
N ALA A 143 8.16 9.64 -8.43
CA ALA A 143 8.45 8.83 -9.61
C ALA A 143 9.31 7.61 -9.29
N ASP A 144 10.30 7.75 -8.41
CA ASP A 144 11.20 6.67 -8.03
C ASP A 144 10.52 5.54 -7.25
N ASN A 145 9.46 5.87 -6.52
CA ASN A 145 8.63 4.92 -5.78
C ASN A 145 7.71 4.08 -6.69
N VAL A 146 7.54 4.44 -7.96
CA VAL A 146 6.75 3.66 -8.92
C VAL A 146 7.67 2.66 -9.61
N GLU A 147 7.57 1.40 -9.21
CA GLU A 147 8.31 0.30 -9.84
C GLU A 147 7.40 -0.52 -10.77
N LEU A 148 7.83 -0.70 -12.02
CA LEU A 148 7.23 -1.65 -12.95
C LEU A 148 7.99 -2.98 -12.89
N MET A 149 7.38 -3.97 -12.26
CA MET A 149 8.00 -5.27 -11.97
C MET A 149 8.36 -6.02 -13.26
N GLY A 150 9.60 -6.50 -13.34
CA GLY A 150 10.13 -7.25 -14.49
C GLY A 150 10.82 -6.39 -15.55
N TYR A 151 10.85 -5.08 -15.37
CA TYR A 151 11.50 -4.13 -16.29
C TYR A 151 12.57 -3.32 -15.56
N GLU A 152 13.57 -2.83 -16.30
CA GLU A 152 14.63 -2.00 -15.75
C GLU A 152 14.32 -0.50 -15.92
N LYS A 153 14.89 0.38 -15.08
CA LYS A 153 14.75 1.83 -15.29
C LYS A 153 15.54 2.24 -16.55
N GLY A 154 14.88 2.92 -17.49
CA GLY A 154 15.46 3.36 -18.77
C GLY A 154 14.51 4.26 -19.54
N SER A 155 14.31 4.03 -20.85
CA SER A 155 13.60 4.98 -21.72
C SER A 155 12.70 4.38 -22.80
N ASP A 156 12.53 3.06 -22.86
CA ASP A 156 11.72 2.44 -23.93
C ASP A 156 10.22 2.72 -23.74
N LEU A 157 9.75 2.68 -22.49
CA LEU A 157 8.40 3.00 -22.06
C LEU A 157 8.38 4.27 -21.22
N LEU A 158 7.41 5.15 -21.45
CA LEU A 158 7.22 6.35 -20.66
C LEU A 158 5.87 6.29 -19.93
N ILE A 159 5.92 6.40 -18.61
CA ILE A 159 4.76 6.42 -17.73
C ILE A 159 4.65 7.84 -17.19
N VAL A 160 3.58 8.55 -17.54
CA VAL A 160 3.32 9.92 -17.10
C VAL A 160 2.12 9.90 -16.16
N ILE A 161 2.30 10.46 -14.96
CA ILE A 161 1.27 10.55 -13.93
C ILE A 161 1.05 12.03 -13.64
N ASN A 162 -0.14 12.53 -13.99
CA ASN A 162 -0.54 13.91 -13.76
C ASN A 162 -1.56 13.96 -12.63
N ILE A 163 -1.13 14.42 -11.46
CA ILE A 163 -1.98 14.54 -10.27
C ILE A 163 -2.56 15.94 -10.24
N SER A 164 -3.87 16.09 -10.10
CA SER A 164 -4.49 17.40 -9.91
C SER A 164 -4.55 17.80 -8.43
N LYS A 165 -4.83 19.08 -8.18
CA LYS A 165 -5.14 19.55 -6.83
C LYS A 165 -6.45 18.90 -6.35
N MET A 166 -6.52 18.53 -5.08
CA MET A 166 -7.72 17.98 -4.45
C MET A 166 -8.78 19.07 -4.34
N VAL A 167 -10.00 18.73 -4.77
CA VAL A 167 -11.18 19.58 -4.66
C VAL A 167 -12.02 19.07 -3.51
N PHE A 168 -12.39 19.95 -2.59
CA PHE A 168 -13.22 19.63 -1.43
C PHE A 168 -14.64 20.16 -1.64
N GLN A 169 -15.63 19.40 -1.17
CA GLN A 169 -17.03 19.80 -1.16
C GLN A 169 -17.66 19.45 0.18
N ASP A 170 -18.30 20.43 0.81
CA ASP A 170 -19.11 20.19 2.00
C ASP A 170 -20.56 19.87 1.63
N ASN A 171 -21.12 18.84 2.27
CA ASN A 171 -22.55 18.53 2.18
C ASN A 171 -23.06 18.02 3.53
N GLY A 172 -24.09 18.68 4.08
CA GLY A 172 -24.72 18.26 5.34
C GLY A 172 -23.80 18.20 6.56
N GLY A 173 -22.75 19.05 6.60
CA GLY A 173 -21.74 19.04 7.67
C GLY A 173 -20.65 17.97 7.50
N GLN A 174 -20.66 17.23 6.40
CA GLN A 174 -19.63 16.26 6.02
C GLN A 174 -18.77 16.82 4.88
N THR A 175 -17.50 16.43 4.84
CA THR A 175 -16.57 16.80 3.77
C THR A 175 -16.40 15.64 2.79
N PHE A 176 -16.49 15.94 1.50
CA PHE A 176 -16.19 15.06 0.37
C PHE A 176 -15.00 15.61 -0.40
N TYR A 177 -14.34 14.76 -1.18
CA TYR A 177 -13.19 15.16 -1.99
C TYR A 177 -13.13 14.44 -3.34
N ALA A 178 -12.53 15.10 -4.33
CA ALA A 178 -12.10 14.48 -5.58
C ALA A 178 -10.67 14.93 -5.90
N GLN A 179 -9.83 14.04 -6.41
CA GLN A 179 -8.47 14.38 -6.84
C GLN A 179 -8.16 13.70 -8.18
N PRO A 180 -8.71 14.25 -9.29
CA PRO A 180 -8.53 13.68 -10.60
C PRO A 180 -7.06 13.49 -10.94
N THR A 181 -6.67 12.26 -11.24
CA THR A 181 -5.30 11.90 -11.61
C THR A 181 -5.31 11.11 -12.90
N ASN A 182 -4.52 11.55 -13.88
CA ASN A 182 -4.42 10.91 -15.18
C ASN A 182 -3.09 10.15 -15.29
N LEU A 183 -3.18 8.87 -15.65
CA LEU A 183 -2.06 8.00 -15.98
C LEU A 183 -2.02 7.79 -17.48
N LYS A 184 -0.86 7.99 -18.09
CA LYS A 184 -0.59 7.67 -19.49
C LYS A 184 0.64 6.77 -19.60
N VAL A 185 0.49 5.66 -20.28
CA VAL A 185 1.57 4.74 -20.64
C VAL A 185 1.84 4.88 -22.13
N MET A 186 3.06 5.25 -22.50
CA MET A 186 3.42 5.61 -23.87
C MET A 186 4.69 4.89 -24.33
N LYS A 187 4.75 4.58 -25.63
CA LYS A 187 5.97 4.14 -26.31
C LYS A 187 6.26 5.11 -27.46
N GLY A 188 7.29 5.94 -27.30
CA GLY A 188 7.53 7.05 -28.21
C GLY A 188 6.35 8.02 -28.23
N ALA A 189 5.67 8.15 -29.38
CA ALA A 189 4.50 9.02 -29.54
C ALA A 189 3.15 8.28 -29.39
N THR A 190 3.16 6.95 -29.25
CA THR A 190 1.93 6.14 -29.20
C THR A 190 1.51 5.93 -27.75
N VAL A 191 0.24 6.23 -27.43
CA VAL A 191 -0.39 5.91 -26.14
C VAL A 191 -0.80 4.44 -26.17
N ILE A 192 -0.25 3.66 -25.25
CA ILE A 192 -0.56 2.24 -25.04
C ILE A 192 -1.78 2.11 -24.13
N ASP A 193 -1.80 2.89 -23.04
CA ASP A 193 -2.90 2.91 -22.09
C ASP A 193 -3.08 4.29 -21.47
N GLU A 194 -4.32 4.62 -21.14
CA GLU A 194 -4.70 5.85 -20.45
C GLU A 194 -5.81 5.56 -19.44
N LYS A 195 -5.57 5.95 -18.19
CA LYS A 195 -6.48 5.70 -17.08
C LYS A 195 -6.62 6.91 -16.19
N ASN A 196 -7.87 7.23 -15.81
CA ASN A 196 -8.15 8.25 -14.81
C ASN A 196 -8.48 7.62 -13.46
N PHE A 197 -8.02 8.27 -12.39
CA PHE A 197 -8.22 7.89 -11.00
C PHE A 197 -8.87 9.05 -10.23
N ASP A 198 -9.68 8.73 -9.22
CA ASP A 198 -10.28 9.67 -8.26
C ASP A 198 -10.99 10.90 -8.90
N GLU A 199 -11.69 10.68 -10.03
CA GLU A 199 -12.51 11.71 -10.69
C GLU A 199 -13.80 12.04 -9.92
N GLU A 200 -14.38 11.05 -9.25
CA GLU A 200 -15.64 11.19 -8.52
C GLU A 200 -15.42 11.62 -7.06
N PHE A 201 -16.38 12.36 -6.52
CA PHE A 201 -16.35 12.77 -5.11
C PHE A 201 -16.53 11.58 -4.17
N GLN A 202 -15.55 11.38 -3.30
CA GLN A 202 -15.52 10.37 -2.25
C GLN A 202 -15.71 11.02 -0.88
N PHE A 203 -16.30 10.28 0.06
CA PHE A 203 -16.44 10.74 1.44
C PHE A 203 -15.06 10.85 2.12
N LEU A 204 -14.77 12.00 2.72
CA LEU A 204 -13.54 12.21 3.51
C LEU A 204 -13.79 12.00 5.01
N THR A 205 -14.72 12.79 5.57
CA THR A 205 -14.96 12.85 7.01
C THR A 205 -16.33 13.47 7.34
N SER A 206 -16.83 13.18 8.55
CA SER A 206 -18.08 13.72 9.08
C SER A 206 -17.94 15.10 9.73
N SER A 207 -16.82 15.77 9.49
CA SER A 207 -16.55 17.14 9.92
C SER A 207 -16.59 18.09 8.73
N ASN A 208 -16.84 19.37 8.98
CA ASN A 208 -16.79 20.41 7.95
C ASN A 208 -15.35 20.74 7.56
N SER A 209 -15.09 21.07 6.29
CA SER A 209 -13.75 21.35 5.76
C SER A 209 -13.00 22.45 6.52
N ASN A 210 -13.72 23.41 7.12
CA ASN A 210 -13.12 24.51 7.91
C ASN A 210 -12.56 24.09 9.27
N THR A 211 -12.84 22.86 9.71
CA THR A 211 -12.44 22.35 11.03
C THR A 211 -11.33 21.31 10.96
N ILE A 212 -10.85 21.00 9.76
CA ILE A 212 -9.88 19.94 9.49
C ILE A 212 -8.65 20.48 8.77
N ASN A 213 -7.51 19.78 8.90
CA ASN A 213 -6.32 20.08 8.12
C ASN A 213 -6.44 19.45 6.72
N LEU A 214 -6.87 20.25 5.74
CA LEU A 214 -7.05 19.82 4.35
C LEU A 214 -5.73 19.37 3.70
N GLU A 215 -4.63 20.07 3.98
CA GLU A 215 -3.30 19.77 3.42
C GLU A 215 -2.83 18.37 3.84
N ARG A 216 -3.06 17.98 5.10
CA ARG A 216 -2.73 16.64 5.59
C ARG A 216 -3.56 15.55 4.89
N TYR A 217 -4.85 15.79 4.67
CA TYR A 217 -5.71 14.83 3.97
C TYR A 217 -5.30 14.68 2.51
N GLU A 218 -4.96 15.78 1.85
CA GLU A 218 -4.48 15.81 0.47
C GLU A 218 -3.12 15.11 0.33
N LYS A 219 -2.18 15.32 1.27
CA LYS A 219 -0.90 14.58 1.34
C LYS A 219 -1.11 13.07 1.40
N ASN A 220 -2.00 12.63 2.28
CA ASN A 220 -2.34 11.22 2.41
C ASN A 220 -3.01 10.64 1.15
N ASN A 221 -3.87 11.43 0.50
CA ASN A 221 -4.56 10.97 -0.70
C ASN A 221 -3.61 10.81 -1.89
N VAL A 222 -2.65 11.73 -2.08
CA VAL A 222 -1.60 11.58 -3.11
C VAL A 222 -0.84 10.25 -2.92
N ASN A 223 -0.40 9.94 -1.71
CA ASN A 223 0.29 8.68 -1.43
C ASN A 223 -0.59 7.45 -1.71
N LYS A 224 -1.88 7.52 -1.37
CA LYS A 224 -2.87 6.47 -1.68
C LYS A 224 -3.03 6.28 -3.18
N ILE A 225 -3.20 7.37 -3.95
CA ILE A 225 -3.32 7.33 -5.42
C ILE A 225 -2.05 6.74 -6.04
N MET A 226 -0.86 7.16 -5.60
CA MET A 226 0.40 6.64 -6.11
C MET A 226 0.53 5.12 -5.90
N ASN A 227 0.11 4.60 -4.74
CA ASN A 227 0.05 3.16 -4.49
C ASN A 227 -0.96 2.45 -5.40
N HIS A 228 -2.14 3.04 -5.61
CA HIS A 228 -3.14 2.48 -6.54
C HIS A 228 -2.62 2.43 -7.98
N ILE A 229 -1.95 3.48 -8.43
CA ILE A 229 -1.33 3.55 -9.76
C ILE A 229 -0.24 2.49 -9.89
N SER A 230 0.64 2.34 -8.90
CA SER A 230 1.69 1.32 -8.92
C SER A 230 1.11 -0.10 -9.00
N ASN A 231 0.05 -0.39 -8.24
CA ASN A 231 -0.63 -1.68 -8.31
C ASN A 231 -1.26 -1.90 -9.69
N TYR A 232 -1.99 -0.91 -10.21
CA TYR A 232 -2.63 -0.99 -11.52
C TYR A 232 -1.62 -1.25 -12.64
N ILE A 233 -0.53 -0.47 -12.70
CA ILE A 233 0.53 -0.64 -13.70
C ILE A 233 1.14 -2.05 -13.62
N ASN A 234 1.33 -2.57 -12.42
CA ASN A 234 1.90 -3.91 -12.23
C ASN A 234 0.92 -5.04 -12.57
N GLU A 235 -0.38 -4.86 -12.33
CA GLU A 235 -1.40 -5.82 -12.73
C GLU A 235 -1.59 -5.86 -14.24
N GLU A 236 -1.55 -4.69 -14.88
CA GLU A 236 -1.77 -4.55 -16.31
C GLU A 236 -0.54 -4.90 -17.14
N PHE A 237 0.66 -4.44 -16.75
CA PHE A 237 1.88 -4.56 -17.55
C PHE A 237 3.03 -5.28 -16.84
N GLY A 238 3.00 -5.35 -15.51
CA GLY A 238 4.08 -5.90 -14.70
C GLY A 238 4.07 -7.42 -14.55
N PHE A 239 5.25 -7.96 -14.26
CA PHE A 239 5.47 -9.36 -13.97
C PHE A 239 5.51 -9.57 -12.45
N ILE A 240 4.34 -9.77 -11.83
CA ILE A 240 4.23 -9.82 -10.36
C ILE A 240 4.81 -11.14 -9.81
N PRO A 241 5.82 -11.10 -8.93
CA PRO A 241 6.40 -12.31 -8.35
C PRO A 241 5.45 -12.93 -7.31
N VAL A 242 5.13 -14.21 -7.49
CA VAL A 242 4.26 -15.00 -6.60
C VAL A 242 5.09 -16.11 -5.97
N GLN A 243 5.09 -16.15 -4.64
CA GLN A 243 5.78 -17.21 -3.91
C GLN A 243 5.14 -18.57 -4.22
N SER A 244 5.96 -19.54 -4.57
CA SER A 244 5.58 -20.90 -4.93
C SER A 244 6.57 -21.90 -4.33
N SER A 245 6.20 -23.17 -4.28
CA SER A 245 7.09 -24.25 -3.84
C SER A 245 6.98 -25.44 -4.76
N ILE A 246 8.09 -26.18 -4.88
CA ILE A 246 8.18 -27.41 -5.66
C ILE A 246 8.89 -28.48 -4.84
N THR A 247 8.56 -29.75 -5.07
CA THR A 247 9.18 -30.89 -4.40
C THR A 247 9.78 -31.84 -5.41
N ILE A 248 11.11 -31.91 -5.46
CA ILE A 248 11.83 -32.78 -6.38
C ILE A 248 12.19 -34.09 -5.69
N GLU A 249 11.77 -35.20 -6.28
CA GLU A 249 12.06 -36.56 -5.83
C GLU A 249 13.29 -37.15 -6.52
N PHE A 250 14.06 -37.98 -5.81
CA PHE A 250 15.25 -38.60 -6.35
C PHE A 250 15.63 -39.91 -5.64
N PRO A 251 16.22 -40.88 -6.37
CA PRO A 251 16.72 -42.11 -5.79
C PRO A 251 18.01 -41.87 -5.01
N LYS A 252 18.29 -42.73 -4.02
CA LYS A 252 19.55 -42.65 -3.26
C LYS A 252 20.71 -43.13 -4.12
N ASN A 253 21.61 -42.22 -4.48
CA ASN A 253 22.77 -42.56 -5.28
C ASN A 253 23.83 -43.30 -4.44
N LYS A 254 23.76 -44.63 -4.42
CA LYS A 254 24.82 -45.49 -3.88
C LYS A 254 25.67 -46.00 -5.03
N LYS A 255 26.99 -45.81 -4.93
CA LYS A 255 27.99 -46.29 -5.93
C LYS A 255 27.82 -45.68 -7.33
N ARG A 256 27.43 -44.41 -7.42
CA ARG A 256 27.35 -43.64 -8.69
C ARG A 256 26.42 -44.22 -9.76
N LYS A 257 25.37 -44.92 -9.33
CA LYS A 257 24.44 -45.59 -10.25
C LYS A 257 23.36 -44.65 -10.79
N TYR A 258 23.12 -43.51 -10.12
CA TYR A 258 22.10 -42.53 -10.49
C TYR A 258 22.69 -41.13 -10.71
N ASP A 259 23.95 -41.04 -11.15
CA ASP A 259 24.66 -39.75 -11.33
C ASP A 259 23.89 -38.79 -12.24
N ILE A 260 23.24 -39.29 -13.29
CA ILE A 260 22.45 -38.46 -14.21
C ILE A 260 21.25 -37.83 -13.49
N LEU A 261 20.49 -38.63 -12.73
CA LEU A 261 19.32 -38.16 -11.99
C LEU A 261 19.71 -37.22 -10.83
N GLU A 262 20.83 -37.48 -10.17
CA GLU A 262 21.36 -36.59 -9.12
C GLU A 262 21.82 -35.25 -9.71
N ASN A 263 22.53 -35.27 -10.85
CA ASN A 263 22.91 -34.05 -11.55
C ASN A 263 21.69 -33.27 -12.06
N ALA A 264 20.68 -33.95 -12.60
CA ALA A 264 19.42 -33.35 -13.03
C ALA A 264 18.70 -32.67 -11.85
N LYS A 265 18.62 -33.34 -10.70
CA LYS A 265 18.12 -32.77 -9.46
C LYS A 265 18.89 -31.51 -9.06
N ILE A 266 20.22 -31.57 -8.96
CA ILE A 266 21.05 -30.41 -8.57
C ILE A 266 20.82 -29.23 -9.52
N LYS A 267 20.74 -29.48 -10.83
CA LYS A 267 20.45 -28.45 -11.84
C LYS A 267 19.07 -27.84 -11.64
N ALA A 268 18.01 -28.65 -11.48
CA ALA A 268 16.66 -28.15 -11.24
C ALA A 268 16.61 -27.27 -9.99
N ILE A 269 17.18 -27.75 -8.88
CA ILE A 269 17.20 -27.01 -7.61
C ILE A 269 17.96 -25.68 -7.74
N SER A 270 19.10 -25.70 -8.44
CA SER A 270 19.87 -24.49 -8.71
C SER A 270 19.04 -23.49 -9.53
N ALA A 271 18.36 -23.95 -10.57
CA ALA A 271 17.49 -23.12 -11.40
C ALA A 271 16.35 -22.50 -10.57
N TYR A 272 15.63 -23.28 -9.76
CA TYR A 272 14.59 -22.75 -8.86
C TYR A 272 15.13 -21.74 -7.84
N ARG A 273 16.34 -21.95 -7.29
CA ARG A 273 16.98 -21.01 -6.37
C ARG A 273 17.38 -19.69 -7.03
N LYS A 274 17.56 -19.66 -8.35
CA LYS A 274 17.80 -18.43 -9.13
C LYS A 274 16.51 -17.62 -9.32
N LEU A 275 15.33 -18.25 -9.26
CA LEU A 275 14.02 -17.61 -9.36
C LEU A 275 13.64 -16.89 -8.05
N LYS A 276 14.36 -15.80 -7.74
CA LYS A 276 14.11 -14.93 -6.59
C LYS A 276 13.00 -13.91 -6.90
N LYS A 277 12.58 -13.14 -5.88
CA LYS A 277 11.56 -12.10 -6.01
C LYS A 277 11.98 -11.02 -7.02
N ASP A 278 13.17 -10.45 -6.83
CA ASP A 278 13.65 -9.27 -7.56
C ASP A 278 14.71 -9.64 -8.61
N VAL A 279 14.52 -10.77 -9.30
CA VAL A 279 15.45 -11.24 -10.33
C VAL A 279 15.14 -10.60 -11.69
N SER A 280 16.18 -10.24 -12.45
CA SER A 280 16.00 -9.70 -13.81
C SER A 280 15.34 -10.70 -14.76
N GLY A 281 14.62 -10.19 -15.76
CA GLY A 281 13.96 -11.01 -16.79
C GLY A 281 14.94 -11.96 -17.49
N GLU A 282 16.15 -11.50 -17.80
CA GLU A 282 17.18 -12.32 -18.44
C GLU A 282 17.64 -13.50 -17.57
N THR A 283 17.88 -13.26 -16.28
CA THR A 283 18.30 -14.33 -15.35
C THR A 283 17.16 -15.32 -15.13
N ARG A 284 15.92 -14.84 -15.09
CA ARG A 284 14.72 -15.68 -15.03
C ARG A 284 14.59 -16.56 -16.27
N GLN A 285 14.77 -15.99 -17.47
CA GLN A 285 14.72 -16.77 -18.71
C GLN A 285 15.80 -17.85 -18.73
N ARG A 286 17.04 -17.51 -18.36
CA ARG A 286 18.12 -18.52 -18.24
C ARG A 286 17.78 -19.65 -17.28
N ALA A 287 17.14 -19.34 -16.15
CA ALA A 287 16.68 -20.36 -15.20
C ALA A 287 15.55 -21.23 -15.79
N ILE A 288 14.64 -20.65 -16.57
CA ILE A 288 13.60 -21.39 -17.30
C ILE A 288 14.23 -22.33 -18.33
N ASP A 289 15.21 -21.86 -19.11
CA ASP A 289 15.91 -22.68 -20.10
C ASP A 289 16.65 -23.85 -19.45
N GLU A 290 17.26 -23.62 -18.28
CA GLU A 290 17.88 -24.69 -17.46
C GLU A 290 16.85 -25.74 -17.00
N LEU A 291 15.64 -25.32 -16.62
CA LEU A 291 14.56 -26.24 -16.24
C LEU A 291 14.05 -27.06 -17.43
N ILE A 292 13.90 -26.45 -18.61
CA ILE A 292 13.56 -27.15 -19.85
C ILE A 292 14.63 -28.19 -20.18
N ALA A 293 15.92 -27.84 -20.06
CA ALA A 293 17.00 -28.80 -20.27
C ALA A 293 16.95 -29.97 -19.26
N VAL A 294 16.57 -29.72 -18.00
CA VAL A 294 16.39 -30.79 -17.01
C VAL A 294 15.19 -31.68 -17.34
N ARG A 295 14.06 -31.10 -17.79
CA ARG A 295 12.90 -31.86 -18.28
C ARG A 295 13.31 -32.86 -19.35
N GLU A 296 14.10 -32.43 -20.34
CA GLU A 296 14.56 -33.31 -21.42
C GLU A 296 15.49 -34.43 -20.93
N ILE A 297 16.35 -34.15 -19.93
CA ILE A 297 17.14 -35.21 -19.27
C ILE A 297 16.22 -36.25 -18.63
N TRP A 298 15.21 -35.82 -17.87
CA TRP A 298 14.28 -36.73 -17.23
C TRP A 298 13.45 -37.55 -18.22
N LYS A 299 12.97 -36.97 -19.32
CA LYS A 299 12.32 -37.73 -20.40
C LYS A 299 13.24 -38.80 -20.99
N SER A 300 14.51 -38.46 -21.22
CA SER A 300 15.50 -39.41 -21.75
C SER A 300 15.80 -40.57 -20.78
N GLU A 301 15.82 -40.30 -19.48
CA GLU A 301 15.99 -41.33 -18.45
C GLU A 301 14.73 -42.17 -18.25
N LEU A 302 13.55 -41.57 -18.40
CA LEU A 302 12.26 -42.27 -18.33
C LEU A 302 12.15 -43.37 -19.40
N ALA A 303 12.71 -43.15 -20.59
CA ALA A 303 12.75 -44.14 -21.68
C ALA A 303 13.59 -45.39 -21.35
N LYS A 304 14.45 -45.33 -20.33
CA LYS A 304 15.33 -46.44 -19.90
C LYS A 304 14.70 -47.32 -18.83
N ILE A 305 13.48 -47.02 -18.40
CA ILE A 305 12.79 -47.74 -17.33
C ILE A 305 12.35 -49.12 -17.79
N ASP A 306 12.67 -50.12 -16.98
CA ASP A 306 12.08 -51.46 -17.04
C ASP A 306 10.99 -51.57 -15.98
N TYR A 307 9.73 -51.49 -16.44
CA TYR A 307 8.55 -51.53 -15.56
C TYR A 307 8.25 -52.92 -15.00
N ALA A 308 8.70 -53.99 -15.67
CA ALA A 308 8.45 -55.36 -15.25
C ALA A 308 9.45 -55.82 -14.19
N ASN A 309 10.71 -55.41 -14.31
CA ASN A 309 11.78 -55.88 -13.45
C ASN A 309 11.99 -54.99 -12.22
N LYS A 310 11.44 -55.41 -11.07
CA LYS A 310 11.62 -54.72 -9.78
C LYS A 310 13.09 -54.58 -9.33
N LYS A 311 13.99 -55.45 -9.81
CA LYS A 311 15.43 -55.41 -9.48
C LYS A 311 16.27 -54.62 -10.49
N ALA A 312 15.67 -54.15 -11.58
CA ALA A 312 16.36 -53.27 -12.51
C ALA A 312 16.82 -52.00 -11.78
N LEU A 313 17.89 -51.41 -12.28
CA LEU A 313 18.36 -50.12 -11.76
C LEU A 313 17.31 -49.04 -11.99
N MET A 314 16.79 -48.98 -13.21
CA MET A 314 15.74 -48.07 -13.64
C MET A 314 14.41 -48.84 -13.59
N ASN A 315 13.78 -48.89 -12.41
CA ASN A 315 12.55 -49.65 -12.16
C ASN A 315 11.32 -48.73 -12.02
N LYS A 316 10.15 -49.32 -11.76
CA LYS A 316 8.89 -48.58 -11.57
C LYS A 316 8.94 -47.50 -10.46
N GLU A 317 9.69 -47.70 -9.37
CA GLU A 317 9.78 -46.69 -8.30
C GLU A 317 10.52 -45.44 -8.78
N VAL A 318 11.59 -45.63 -9.57
CA VAL A 318 12.31 -44.51 -10.21
C VAL A 318 11.42 -43.82 -11.24
N ALA A 319 10.58 -44.58 -11.95
CA ALA A 319 9.63 -44.02 -12.91
C ALA A 319 8.64 -43.06 -12.24
N VAL A 320 8.04 -43.45 -11.10
CA VAL A 320 7.13 -42.58 -10.33
C VAL A 320 7.82 -41.25 -9.97
N MET A 321 9.05 -41.31 -9.46
CA MET A 321 9.82 -40.09 -9.11
C MET A 321 10.04 -39.19 -10.34
N ILE A 322 10.43 -39.78 -11.47
CA ILE A 322 10.68 -39.03 -12.71
C ILE A 322 9.38 -38.39 -13.22
N PHE A 323 8.27 -39.13 -13.25
CA PHE A 323 6.99 -38.59 -13.69
C PHE A 323 6.50 -37.44 -12.80
N TYR A 324 6.63 -37.56 -11.48
CA TYR A 324 6.19 -36.51 -10.57
C TYR A 324 7.06 -35.26 -10.69
N ASN A 325 8.37 -35.43 -10.90
CA ASN A 325 9.27 -34.33 -11.18
C ASN A 325 8.91 -33.65 -12.50
N LEU A 326 8.65 -34.42 -13.57
CA LEU A 326 8.23 -33.88 -14.87
C LEU A 326 6.95 -33.07 -14.72
N LEU A 327 5.88 -33.64 -14.16
CA LEU A 327 4.61 -32.94 -13.96
C LEU A 327 4.79 -31.65 -13.14
N GLN A 328 5.54 -31.70 -12.04
CA GLN A 328 5.76 -30.51 -11.21
C GLN A 328 6.54 -29.41 -11.95
N VAL A 329 7.52 -29.77 -12.78
CA VAL A 329 8.24 -28.81 -13.62
C VAL A 329 7.37 -28.30 -14.77
N ASP A 330 6.53 -29.14 -15.35
CA ASP A 330 5.62 -28.73 -16.43
C ASP A 330 4.57 -27.74 -15.92
N ILE A 331 4.02 -28.00 -14.73
CA ILE A 331 3.11 -27.09 -14.04
C ILE A 331 3.81 -25.79 -13.64
N SER A 332 5.04 -25.84 -13.12
CA SER A 332 5.75 -24.63 -12.70
C SER A 332 6.08 -23.70 -13.87
N LEU A 333 6.42 -24.30 -15.02
CA LEU A 333 6.66 -23.61 -16.29
C LEU A 333 5.37 -23.16 -17.00
N LYS A 334 4.20 -23.54 -16.48
CA LYS A 334 2.88 -23.29 -17.08
C LYS A 334 2.75 -23.81 -18.52
N ASP A 335 3.47 -24.88 -18.82
CA ASP A 335 3.49 -25.49 -20.15
C ASP A 335 2.41 -26.58 -20.21
N LYS A 336 1.19 -26.15 -20.55
CA LYS A 336 0.00 -27.01 -20.55
C LYS A 336 0.14 -28.21 -21.49
N VAL A 337 0.71 -27.99 -22.68
CA VAL A 337 0.87 -29.05 -23.68
C VAL A 337 1.77 -30.16 -23.14
N GLN A 338 2.93 -29.78 -22.60
CA GLN A 338 3.86 -30.76 -22.04
C GLN A 338 3.31 -31.42 -20.77
N ALA A 339 2.60 -30.66 -19.93
CA ALA A 339 1.96 -31.21 -18.74
C ALA A 339 0.90 -32.27 -19.08
N GLU A 340 0.07 -32.03 -20.10
CA GLU A 340 -0.93 -32.98 -20.60
C GLU A 340 -0.27 -34.22 -21.24
N GLU A 341 0.81 -34.04 -22.01
CA GLU A 341 1.58 -35.16 -22.57
C GLU A 341 2.18 -36.05 -21.48
N THR A 342 2.83 -35.46 -20.47
CA THR A 342 3.38 -36.19 -19.32
C THR A 342 2.27 -36.89 -18.53
N LEU A 343 1.12 -36.23 -18.35
CA LEU A 343 -0.05 -36.78 -17.66
C LEU A 343 -0.61 -37.99 -18.40
N ALA A 344 -0.80 -37.91 -19.72
CA ALA A 344 -1.29 -39.00 -20.55
C ALA A 344 -0.35 -40.21 -20.47
N LEU A 345 0.97 -39.99 -20.59
CA LEU A 345 1.97 -41.06 -20.48
C LEU A 345 1.93 -41.75 -19.11
N LEU A 346 1.76 -41.01 -18.03
CA LEU A 346 1.63 -41.61 -16.69
C LEU A 346 0.28 -42.35 -16.53
N GLN A 347 -0.81 -41.84 -17.10
CA GLN A 347 -2.11 -42.52 -17.09
C GLN A 347 -2.05 -43.86 -17.84
N GLU A 348 -1.40 -43.91 -19.00
CA GLU A 348 -1.18 -45.15 -19.77
C GLU A 348 -0.36 -46.18 -18.96
N ARG A 349 0.64 -45.70 -18.21
CA ARG A 349 1.52 -46.55 -17.39
C ARG A 349 1.00 -46.80 -15.99
N ARG A 350 -0.20 -46.32 -15.64
CA ARG A 350 -0.73 -46.36 -14.27
C ARG A 350 -0.83 -47.77 -13.69
N ILE A 351 -1.19 -48.75 -14.53
CA ILE A 351 -1.28 -50.16 -14.13
C ILE A 351 0.12 -50.72 -13.81
N ASP A 352 1.11 -50.41 -14.65
CA ASP A 352 2.50 -50.86 -14.50
C ASP A 352 3.16 -50.25 -13.25
N LEU A 353 2.81 -49.00 -12.93
CA LEU A 353 3.39 -48.26 -11.82
C LEU A 353 2.90 -48.75 -10.45
N ASP A 354 1.66 -49.25 -10.35
CA ASP A 354 1.09 -49.83 -9.11
C ASP A 354 1.27 -48.87 -7.91
N LEU A 355 0.70 -47.67 -8.09
CA LEU A 355 0.84 -46.55 -7.15
C LEU A 355 0.22 -46.85 -5.77
N ASN A 356 0.92 -46.46 -4.71
CA ASN A 356 0.39 -46.52 -3.35
C ASN A 356 -0.66 -45.41 -3.08
N ASN A 357 -1.32 -45.42 -1.92
CA ASN A 357 -2.39 -44.45 -1.62
C ASN A 357 -1.91 -42.99 -1.58
N GLY A 358 -0.68 -42.76 -1.10
CA GLY A 358 -0.08 -41.42 -1.06
C GLY A 358 0.24 -40.91 -2.46
N GLU A 359 0.82 -41.77 -3.29
CA GLU A 359 1.10 -41.51 -4.70
C GLU A 359 -0.19 -41.27 -5.48
N LYS A 360 -1.22 -42.09 -5.32
CA LYS A 360 -2.54 -41.83 -5.95
C LYS A 360 -3.09 -40.46 -5.59
N SER A 361 -2.97 -40.05 -4.33
CA SER A 361 -3.43 -38.73 -3.87
C SER A 361 -2.59 -37.59 -4.46
N ALA A 362 -1.27 -37.77 -4.54
CA ALA A 362 -0.35 -36.80 -5.16
C ALA A 362 -0.63 -36.67 -6.66
N PHE A 363 -0.85 -37.79 -7.34
CA PHE A 363 -1.24 -37.84 -8.74
C PHE A 363 -2.54 -37.05 -9.00
N THR A 364 -3.61 -37.31 -8.25
CA THR A 364 -4.88 -36.59 -8.41
C THR A 364 -4.71 -35.08 -8.19
N ARG A 365 -3.90 -34.67 -7.20
CA ARG A 365 -3.58 -33.25 -6.99
C ARG A 365 -2.84 -32.63 -8.17
N LEU A 366 -1.85 -33.33 -8.74
CA LEU A 366 -1.11 -32.85 -9.90
C LEU A 366 -2.01 -32.79 -11.14
N GLU A 367 -2.85 -33.81 -11.35
CA GLU A 367 -3.85 -33.86 -12.42
C GLU A 367 -4.81 -32.66 -12.35
N GLU A 368 -5.37 -32.35 -11.18
CA GLU A 368 -6.21 -31.16 -10.99
C GLU A 368 -5.46 -29.86 -11.27
N GLN A 369 -4.16 -29.79 -10.97
CA GLN A 369 -3.34 -28.62 -11.28
C GLN A 369 -3.12 -28.48 -12.79
N VAL A 370 -2.85 -29.58 -13.50
CA VAL A 370 -2.72 -29.56 -14.97
C VAL A 370 -4.00 -29.05 -15.62
N TYR A 371 -5.17 -29.51 -15.17
CA TYR A 371 -6.44 -29.03 -15.74
C TYR A 371 -6.77 -27.56 -15.43
N LYS A 372 -6.12 -26.96 -14.42
CA LYS A 372 -6.28 -25.55 -14.03
C LYS A 372 -5.27 -24.60 -14.70
N LEU A 373 -4.26 -25.13 -15.39
CA LEU A 373 -3.40 -24.36 -16.29
C LEU A 373 -4.19 -23.87 -17.50
#